data_AF-A0A0F8WMB4-F1
#
_entry.id   AF-A0A0F8WMB4-F1
#
_cell.length_a   1.000
_cell.length_b   1.000
_cell.length_c   1.000
_cell.angle_alpha   90.00
_cell.angle_beta   90.00
_cell.angle_gamma   90.00
#
_symmetry.space_group_name_H-M   'P 1'
#
loop_
_entity.id
_entity.type
_entity.pdbx_description
1 polymer ?
#
loop_
_entity_poly.entity_id
_entity_poly.type
_entity_poly.pdbx_seq_one_letter_code
_entity_poly.pdbx_strand_id
1 'polypeptide(L)'
;KHARAGEWSEAKRAIRGLTFAPTLEAKAGLIDQIALSAYLLGQSFFTDGVVREGELARGREPEPIQIFMTAGIMAVGLEQSMEAVRIAALEVLDEAQIAEEDSKTVFKAVIPGMGSKLNTAVAGGGQAIDTAANLTTSRLASFGALAQAEALGAGTYQITEVLDLATCAVCRRMHGRKFRVGPALLSVQETLLTQNPQELATSQPWANQSRQGISDLSNMSEDQLVEKGLNRPPYHPACRGIVVPVGTVPAGQMIDFSPLASGLTASEAAAVEIAEATS
;
A
#
# COMPACT_ATOMS: atom_id res chain seq x y z
N LYS A 1 -39.44 -10.83 -4.47
CA LYS A 1 -39.84 -12.25 -4.63
C LYS A 1 -38.87 -13.04 -3.77
N HIS A 2 -39.38 -13.86 -2.85
CA HIS A 2 -38.57 -14.74 -2.01
C HIS A 2 -37.76 -15.70 -2.87
N ALA A 3 -36.50 -15.93 -2.49
CA ALA A 3 -35.63 -16.79 -3.25
C ALA A 3 -35.97 -18.25 -2.92
N ARG A 4 -36.08 -19.13 -3.92
CA ARG A 4 -36.26 -20.57 -3.66
C ARG A 4 -34.97 -21.15 -3.07
N ALA A 5 -35.04 -22.22 -2.27
CA ALA A 5 -33.86 -22.83 -1.65
C ALA A 5 -32.72 -23.20 -2.64
N GLY A 6 -33.05 -23.49 -3.91
CA GLY A 6 -32.05 -23.70 -4.97
C GLY A 6 -31.33 -22.42 -5.43
N GLU A 7 -31.98 -21.26 -5.31
CA GLU A 7 -31.47 -19.96 -5.75
C GLU A 7 -30.34 -19.45 -4.84
N TRP A 8 -30.37 -19.73 -3.52
CA TRP A 8 -29.28 -19.37 -2.60
C TRP A 8 -27.99 -20.14 -2.90
N SER A 9 -28.11 -21.43 -3.19
CA SER A 9 -26.95 -22.27 -3.53
C SER A 9 -26.34 -21.87 -4.88
N GLU A 10 -27.18 -21.50 -5.85
CA GLU A 10 -26.73 -20.98 -7.14
C GLU A 10 -26.06 -19.61 -6.99
N ALA A 11 -26.62 -18.70 -6.20
CA ALA A 11 -26.03 -17.39 -5.92
C ALA A 11 -24.65 -17.51 -5.23
N LYS A 12 -24.54 -18.35 -4.19
CA LYS A 12 -23.26 -18.62 -3.53
C LYS A 12 -22.25 -19.26 -4.47
N ARG A 13 -22.68 -20.15 -5.36
CA ARG A 13 -21.82 -20.75 -6.40
C ARG A 13 -21.32 -19.67 -7.38
N ALA A 14 -22.19 -18.77 -7.81
CA ALA A 14 -21.82 -17.66 -8.70
C ALA A 14 -20.78 -16.74 -8.04
N ILE A 15 -20.97 -16.38 -6.76
CA ILE A 15 -20.00 -15.57 -6.02
C ILE A 15 -18.65 -16.27 -5.89
N ARG A 16 -18.64 -17.56 -5.53
CA ARG A 16 -17.40 -18.37 -5.47
C ARG A 16 -16.68 -18.47 -6.82
N GLY A 17 -17.43 -18.38 -7.92
CA GLY A 17 -16.88 -18.38 -9.28
C GLY A 17 -16.35 -17.04 -9.76
N LEU A 18 -16.55 -15.93 -9.03
CA LEU A 18 -15.98 -14.63 -9.39
C LEU A 18 -14.46 -14.72 -9.38
N THR A 19 -13.78 -14.32 -10.44
CA THR A 19 -12.30 -14.33 -10.51
C THR A 19 -11.82 -13.19 -11.39
N PHE A 20 -10.61 -12.70 -11.14
CA PHE A 20 -9.97 -11.77 -12.05
C PHE A 20 -9.21 -12.46 -13.16
N ALA A 21 -9.04 -13.80 -13.15
CA ALA A 21 -8.21 -14.52 -14.11
C ALA A 21 -8.43 -14.10 -15.58
N PRO A 22 -9.67 -14.00 -16.12
CA PRO A 22 -9.87 -13.53 -17.50
C PRO A 22 -9.44 -12.08 -17.72
N THR A 23 -9.62 -11.22 -16.71
CA THR A 23 -9.20 -9.80 -16.78
C THR A 23 -7.69 -9.67 -16.67
N LEU A 24 -7.05 -10.44 -15.78
CA LEU A 24 -5.61 -10.50 -15.62
C LEU A 24 -4.95 -11.01 -16.90
N GLU A 25 -5.48 -12.06 -17.51
CA GLU A 25 -5.01 -12.58 -18.80
C GLU A 25 -5.15 -11.53 -19.91
N ALA A 26 -6.33 -10.90 -20.03
CA ALA A 26 -6.58 -9.87 -21.02
C ALA A 26 -5.76 -8.58 -20.81
N LYS A 27 -5.23 -8.36 -19.61
CA LYS A 27 -4.48 -7.15 -19.22
C LYS A 27 -3.03 -7.43 -18.81
N ALA A 28 -2.53 -8.64 -19.01
CA ALA A 28 -1.20 -9.06 -18.57
C ALA A 28 -0.11 -8.08 -19.03
N GLY A 29 -0.10 -7.73 -20.33
CA GLY A 29 0.88 -6.77 -20.86
C GLY A 29 0.80 -5.36 -20.25
N LEU A 30 -0.39 -4.89 -19.83
CA LEU A 30 -0.54 -3.61 -19.14
C LEU A 30 -0.05 -3.72 -17.68
N ILE A 31 -0.34 -4.83 -17.00
CA ILE A 31 0.15 -5.12 -15.66
C ILE A 31 1.67 -5.13 -15.65
N ASP A 32 2.30 -5.83 -16.61
CA ASP A 32 3.75 -5.88 -16.77
C ASP A 32 4.34 -4.48 -16.97
N GLN A 33 3.72 -3.65 -17.81
CA GLN A 33 4.16 -2.27 -18.05
C GLN A 33 4.06 -1.39 -16.80
N ILE A 34 2.96 -1.45 -16.06
CA ILE A 34 2.77 -0.68 -14.83
C ILE A 34 3.78 -1.12 -13.77
N ALA A 35 3.94 -2.43 -13.62
CA ALA A 35 4.80 -3.01 -12.62
C ALA A 35 6.28 -2.68 -12.92
N LEU A 36 6.71 -2.80 -14.19
CA LEU A 36 8.02 -2.35 -14.65
C LEU A 36 8.22 -0.84 -14.45
N SER A 37 7.21 -0.03 -14.77
CA SER A 37 7.28 1.42 -14.59
C SER A 37 7.46 1.81 -13.12
N ALA A 38 6.77 1.13 -12.19
CA ALA A 38 6.93 1.35 -10.76
C ALA A 38 8.35 0.98 -10.28
N TYR A 39 8.87 -0.14 -10.76
CA TYR A 39 10.25 -0.56 -10.48
C TYR A 39 11.28 0.46 -11.00
N LEU A 40 11.16 0.88 -12.27
CA LEU A 40 12.05 1.86 -12.89
C LEU A 40 11.95 3.25 -12.21
N LEU A 41 10.74 3.65 -11.81
CA LEU A 41 10.53 4.86 -11.00
C LEU A 41 11.34 4.77 -9.70
N GLY A 42 11.32 3.64 -9.01
CA GLY A 42 12.15 3.39 -7.85
C GLY A 42 13.65 3.58 -8.12
N GLN A 43 14.16 2.95 -9.18
CA GLN A 43 15.57 3.09 -9.56
C GLN A 43 15.96 4.55 -9.87
N SER A 44 15.04 5.33 -10.43
CA SER A 44 15.27 6.74 -10.77
C SER A 44 15.63 7.61 -9.54
N PHE A 45 15.20 7.21 -8.34
CA PHE A 45 15.49 7.93 -7.09
C PHE A 45 16.98 7.92 -6.72
N PHE A 46 17.77 6.96 -7.23
CA PHE A 46 19.20 6.81 -6.95
C PHE A 46 20.11 7.24 -8.11
N THR A 47 19.54 7.76 -9.20
CA THR A 47 20.28 8.11 -10.44
C THR A 47 20.21 9.61 -10.76
N ASP A 48 20.05 10.47 -9.74
CA ASP A 48 19.97 11.94 -9.85
C ASP A 48 18.92 12.45 -10.86
N GLY A 49 17.81 11.70 -11.04
CA GLY A 49 16.73 12.10 -11.94
C GLY A 49 17.11 12.10 -13.43
N VAL A 50 18.31 11.64 -13.78
CA VAL A 50 18.74 11.49 -15.17
C VAL A 50 18.85 10.00 -15.47
N VAL A 51 17.71 9.36 -15.73
CA VAL A 51 17.73 8.23 -16.65
C VAL A 51 18.06 8.84 -18.02
N ARG A 52 19.36 9.04 -18.33
CA ARG A 52 19.74 9.35 -19.71
C ARG A 52 19.25 8.17 -20.54
N GLU A 53 18.59 8.43 -21.67
CA GLU A 53 18.28 7.36 -22.63
C GLU A 53 19.56 6.53 -22.86
N GLY A 54 19.53 5.25 -22.48
CA GLY A 54 20.68 4.33 -22.57
C GLY A 54 21.57 4.17 -21.33
N GLU A 55 21.33 4.89 -20.22
CA GLU A 55 22.08 4.78 -18.96
C GLU A 55 21.24 4.19 -17.81
N LEU A 56 20.31 3.27 -18.09
CA LEU A 56 19.90 2.28 -17.10
C LEU A 56 21.16 1.53 -16.66
N ALA A 57 21.74 1.99 -15.55
CA ALA A 57 22.95 1.51 -14.88
C ALA A 57 23.91 0.74 -15.81
N ARG A 58 24.50 1.41 -16.82
CA ARG A 58 25.51 0.82 -17.72
C ARG A 58 25.22 -0.66 -18.09
N GLY A 59 24.11 -0.91 -18.77
CA GLY A 59 23.95 -2.14 -19.58
C GLY A 59 23.59 -3.42 -18.83
N ARG A 60 23.07 -3.34 -17.59
CA ARG A 60 22.27 -4.44 -17.05
C ARG A 60 20.81 -4.05 -17.19
N GLU A 61 20.18 -4.54 -18.25
CA GLU A 61 18.72 -4.64 -18.27
C GLU A 61 18.28 -5.26 -16.93
N PRO A 62 17.15 -4.82 -16.34
CA PRO A 62 16.61 -5.53 -15.19
C PRO A 62 16.59 -7.01 -15.53
N GLU A 63 17.25 -7.81 -14.69
CA GLU A 63 17.37 -9.24 -14.93
C GLU A 63 15.96 -9.77 -15.24
N PRO A 64 15.74 -10.60 -16.28
CA PRO A 64 14.40 -11.05 -16.67
C PRO A 64 13.56 -11.58 -15.50
N ILE A 65 14.23 -12.12 -14.48
CA ILE A 65 13.61 -12.55 -13.22
C ILE A 65 12.92 -11.41 -12.46
N GLN A 66 13.46 -10.19 -12.47
CA GLN A 66 12.87 -9.02 -11.82
C GLN A 66 11.57 -8.60 -12.50
N ILE A 67 11.51 -8.61 -13.84
CA ILE A 67 10.27 -8.33 -14.58
C ILE A 67 9.20 -9.37 -14.28
N PHE A 68 9.57 -10.66 -14.34
CA PHE A 68 8.65 -11.76 -14.08
C PHE A 68 8.09 -11.74 -12.65
N MET A 69 8.94 -11.49 -11.65
CA MET A 69 8.51 -11.33 -10.27
C MET A 69 7.50 -10.17 -10.17
N THR A 70 7.84 -9.03 -10.76
CA THR A 70 7.07 -7.79 -10.63
C THR A 70 5.62 -7.92 -11.15
N ALA A 71 5.43 -8.61 -12.29
CA ALA A 71 4.13 -8.93 -12.85
C ALA A 71 3.32 -9.94 -12.01
N GLY A 72 3.97 -11.03 -11.60
CA GLY A 72 3.33 -12.09 -10.82
C GLY A 72 2.77 -11.57 -9.49
N ILE A 73 3.44 -10.60 -8.88
CA ILE A 73 3.06 -10.03 -7.58
C ILE A 73 1.80 -9.19 -7.68
N MET A 74 1.67 -8.38 -8.74
CA MET A 74 0.45 -7.59 -8.95
C MET A 74 -0.74 -8.51 -9.24
N ALA A 75 -0.55 -9.60 -9.98
CA ALA A 75 -1.59 -10.59 -10.22
C ALA A 75 -2.03 -11.29 -8.92
N VAL A 76 -1.08 -11.71 -8.06
CA VAL A 76 -1.39 -12.29 -6.75
C VAL A 76 -2.18 -11.31 -5.89
N GLY A 77 -1.74 -10.05 -5.81
CA GLY A 77 -2.45 -9.02 -5.03
C GLY A 77 -3.88 -8.79 -5.49
N LEU A 78 -4.13 -8.80 -6.81
CA LEU A 78 -5.47 -8.64 -7.36
C LEU A 78 -6.39 -9.84 -7.05
N GLU A 79 -5.89 -11.08 -7.15
CA GLU A 79 -6.67 -12.26 -6.77
C GLU A 79 -6.98 -12.28 -5.26
N GLN A 80 -6.06 -11.81 -4.41
CA GLN A 80 -6.30 -11.65 -2.98
C GLN A 80 -7.42 -10.62 -2.70
N SER A 81 -7.44 -9.51 -3.44
CA SER A 81 -8.54 -8.54 -3.35
C SER A 81 -9.87 -9.13 -3.79
N MET A 82 -9.89 -9.97 -4.85
CA MET A 82 -11.10 -10.68 -5.28
C MET A 82 -11.60 -11.63 -4.20
N GLU A 83 -10.71 -12.35 -3.52
CA GLU A 83 -11.10 -13.23 -2.41
C GLU A 83 -11.79 -12.46 -1.29
N ALA A 84 -11.29 -11.26 -0.95
CA ALA A 84 -11.98 -10.40 0.02
C ALA A 84 -13.39 -9.99 -0.46
N VAL A 85 -13.58 -9.72 -1.75
CA VAL A 85 -14.91 -9.45 -2.33
C VAL A 85 -15.82 -10.67 -2.21
N ARG A 86 -15.30 -11.88 -2.52
CA ARG A 86 -16.07 -13.12 -2.40
C ARG A 86 -16.53 -13.34 -0.98
N ILE A 87 -15.64 -13.21 0.00
CA ILE A 87 -15.95 -13.40 1.43
C ILE A 87 -17.04 -12.43 1.87
N ALA A 88 -16.86 -11.13 1.64
CA ALA A 88 -17.84 -10.11 2.02
C ALA A 88 -19.20 -10.33 1.35
N ALA A 89 -19.22 -10.74 0.07
CA ALA A 89 -20.45 -11.00 -0.64
C ALA A 89 -21.14 -12.31 -0.17
N LEU A 90 -20.37 -13.33 0.23
CA LEU A 90 -20.89 -14.55 0.84
C LEU A 90 -21.50 -14.27 2.21
N GLU A 91 -20.86 -13.46 3.06
CA GLU A 91 -21.41 -13.03 4.36
C GLU A 91 -22.76 -12.34 4.18
N VAL A 92 -22.87 -11.44 3.19
CA VAL A 92 -24.16 -10.79 2.87
C VAL A 92 -25.23 -11.80 2.44
N LEU A 93 -24.88 -12.82 1.65
CA LEU A 93 -25.83 -13.87 1.27
C LEU A 93 -26.22 -14.75 2.46
N ASP A 94 -25.29 -15.07 3.35
CA ASP A 94 -25.55 -15.86 4.56
C ASP A 94 -26.50 -15.11 5.50
N GLU A 95 -26.23 -13.82 5.77
CA GLU A 95 -27.14 -12.95 6.54
C GLU A 95 -28.53 -12.88 5.92
N ALA A 96 -28.62 -12.75 4.60
CA ALA A 96 -29.89 -12.64 3.89
C ALA A 96 -30.68 -13.95 3.92
N GLN A 97 -29.99 -15.10 3.80
CA GLN A 97 -30.61 -16.41 3.93
C GLN A 97 -31.15 -16.62 5.35
N ILE A 98 -30.35 -16.32 6.38
CA ILE A 98 -30.78 -16.42 7.79
C ILE A 98 -31.98 -15.51 8.04
N ALA A 99 -31.93 -14.26 7.57
CA ALA A 99 -33.04 -13.32 7.73
C ALA A 99 -34.31 -13.79 7.00
N GLU A 100 -34.21 -14.46 5.85
CA GLU A 100 -35.36 -15.03 5.16
C GLU A 100 -35.96 -16.21 5.94
N GLU A 101 -35.11 -17.09 6.49
CA GLU A 101 -35.51 -18.20 7.35
C GLU A 101 -36.20 -17.70 8.63
N ASP A 102 -35.65 -16.65 9.26
CA ASP A 102 -36.19 -16.01 10.47
C ASP A 102 -37.43 -15.14 10.21
N SER A 103 -37.56 -14.54 9.02
CA SER A 103 -38.73 -13.72 8.64
C SER A 103 -40.02 -14.54 8.50
N LYS A 104 -39.90 -15.87 8.38
CA LYS A 104 -41.04 -16.79 8.53
C LYS A 104 -41.57 -16.82 9.96
N THR A 105 -40.85 -16.23 10.92
CA THR A 105 -41.15 -16.30 12.36
C THR A 105 -41.43 -15.00 13.10
N VAL A 106 -41.21 -13.75 12.58
CA VAL A 106 -41.88 -12.47 13.00
C VAL A 106 -41.18 -11.15 12.51
N PHE A 107 -42.02 -10.11 12.28
CA PHE A 107 -41.86 -8.63 12.11
C PHE A 107 -41.16 -7.95 10.90
N LYS A 108 -41.90 -6.94 10.39
CA LYS A 108 -41.51 -5.88 9.43
C LYS A 108 -40.48 -4.91 10.07
N ALA A 109 -39.20 -5.22 9.98
CA ALA A 109 -38.16 -4.20 10.02
C ALA A 109 -37.77 -3.80 8.59
N VAL A 110 -37.49 -2.51 8.34
CA VAL A 110 -36.95 -2.04 7.06
C VAL A 110 -35.48 -2.43 7.01
N ILE A 111 -35.22 -3.65 6.53
CA ILE A 111 -33.86 -4.13 6.27
C ILE A 111 -33.42 -3.45 4.96
N PRO A 112 -32.23 -2.80 4.91
CA PRO A 112 -31.64 -2.35 3.65
C PRO A 112 -31.73 -3.46 2.62
N GLY A 113 -32.27 -3.17 1.44
CA GLY A 113 -32.49 -4.20 0.42
C GLY A 113 -31.18 -4.94 0.12
N MET A 114 -31.24 -6.25 -0.08
CA MET A 114 -30.08 -7.11 -0.36
C MET A 114 -29.17 -6.54 -1.46
N GLY A 115 -29.75 -5.92 -2.49
CA GLY A 115 -28.98 -5.23 -3.55
C GLY A 115 -28.09 -4.10 -3.02
N SER A 116 -28.54 -3.33 -2.01
CA SER A 116 -27.72 -2.31 -1.37
C SER A 116 -26.55 -2.93 -0.59
N LYS A 117 -26.79 -4.01 0.16
CA LYS A 117 -25.71 -4.69 0.90
C LYS A 117 -24.68 -5.31 -0.05
N LEU A 118 -25.13 -5.94 -1.13
CA LEU A 118 -24.25 -6.49 -2.17
C LEU A 118 -23.47 -5.37 -2.87
N ASN A 119 -24.11 -4.25 -3.22
CA ASN A 119 -23.41 -3.11 -3.78
C ASN A 119 -22.34 -2.56 -2.82
N THR A 120 -22.64 -2.49 -1.51
CA THR A 120 -21.64 -2.09 -0.50
C THR A 120 -20.48 -3.10 -0.44
N ALA A 121 -20.75 -4.40 -0.48
CA ALA A 121 -19.70 -5.43 -0.49
C ALA A 121 -18.81 -5.32 -1.75
N VAL A 122 -19.42 -5.12 -2.92
CA VAL A 122 -18.69 -4.91 -4.18
C VAL A 122 -17.89 -3.59 -4.16
N ALA A 123 -18.48 -2.50 -3.66
CA ALA A 123 -17.80 -1.21 -3.54
C ALA A 123 -16.63 -1.26 -2.55
N GLY A 124 -16.79 -1.96 -1.42
CA GLY A 124 -15.69 -2.28 -0.50
C GLY A 124 -14.61 -3.12 -1.17
N GLY A 125 -14.99 -4.02 -2.06
CA GLY A 125 -14.07 -4.73 -2.95
C GLY A 125 -13.24 -3.81 -3.85
N GLY A 126 -13.87 -2.78 -4.41
CA GLY A 126 -13.17 -1.72 -5.14
C GLY A 126 -12.06 -1.07 -4.31
N GLN A 127 -12.35 -0.70 -3.05
CA GLN A 127 -11.35 -0.14 -2.14
C GLN A 127 -10.22 -1.11 -1.82
N ALA A 128 -10.52 -2.41 -1.70
CA ALA A 128 -9.51 -3.44 -1.50
C ALA A 128 -8.59 -3.61 -2.72
N ILE A 129 -9.12 -3.47 -3.93
CA ILE A 129 -8.35 -3.49 -5.18
C ILE A 129 -7.44 -2.27 -5.25
N ASP A 130 -7.96 -1.07 -5.00
CA ASP A 130 -7.18 0.18 -5.01
C ASP A 130 -6.07 0.13 -3.95
N THR A 131 -6.38 -0.40 -2.77
CA THR A 131 -5.40 -0.60 -1.70
C THR A 131 -4.30 -1.57 -2.14
N ALA A 132 -4.66 -2.72 -2.71
CA ALA A 132 -3.67 -3.68 -3.18
C ALA A 132 -2.80 -3.11 -4.31
N ALA A 133 -3.39 -2.38 -5.25
CA ALA A 133 -2.66 -1.73 -6.33
C ALA A 133 -1.66 -0.68 -5.81
N ASN A 134 -2.08 0.16 -4.87
CA ASN A 134 -1.22 1.17 -4.24
C ASN A 134 -0.08 0.52 -3.44
N LEU A 135 -0.38 -0.48 -2.62
CA LEU A 135 0.62 -1.19 -1.82
C LEU A 135 1.66 -1.89 -2.71
N THR A 136 1.21 -2.60 -3.74
CA THR A 136 2.11 -3.28 -4.70
C THR A 136 2.98 -2.28 -5.44
N THR A 137 2.39 -1.19 -5.96
CA THR A 137 3.15 -0.15 -6.67
C THR A 137 4.22 0.48 -5.76
N SER A 138 3.87 0.81 -4.52
CA SER A 138 4.81 1.34 -3.53
C SER A 138 5.93 0.37 -3.20
N ARG A 139 5.63 -0.92 -3.02
CA ARG A 139 6.63 -1.97 -2.77
C ARG A 139 7.57 -2.16 -3.96
N LEU A 140 7.06 -2.12 -5.20
CA LEU A 140 7.86 -2.23 -6.41
C LEU A 140 8.80 -1.02 -6.58
N ALA A 141 8.31 0.18 -6.30
CA ALA A 141 9.15 1.38 -6.28
C ALA A 141 10.25 1.28 -5.19
N SER A 142 9.90 0.84 -3.98
CA SER A 142 10.90 0.58 -2.92
C SER A 142 11.92 -0.48 -3.36
N PHE A 143 11.47 -1.55 -4.01
CA PHE A 143 12.35 -2.60 -4.52
C PHE A 143 13.32 -2.09 -5.60
N GLY A 144 12.82 -1.33 -6.58
CA GLY A 144 13.65 -0.70 -7.60
C GLY A 144 14.70 0.24 -7.00
N ALA A 145 14.29 1.08 -6.06
CA ALA A 145 15.19 2.00 -5.37
C ALA A 145 16.30 1.24 -4.61
N LEU A 146 15.92 0.22 -3.83
CA LEU A 146 16.88 -0.57 -3.03
C LEU A 146 17.81 -1.43 -3.90
N ALA A 147 17.30 -2.02 -4.98
CA ALA A 147 18.11 -2.78 -5.93
C ALA A 147 19.14 -1.88 -6.64
N GLN A 148 18.74 -0.66 -7.03
CA GLN A 148 19.66 0.32 -7.60
C GLN A 148 20.69 0.79 -6.57
N ALA A 149 20.26 1.04 -5.33
CA ALA A 149 21.15 1.41 -4.23
C ALA A 149 22.22 0.33 -4.00
N GLU A 150 21.82 -0.95 -3.98
CA GLU A 150 22.74 -2.08 -3.86
C GLU A 150 23.71 -2.14 -5.05
N ALA A 151 23.22 -2.01 -6.29
CA ALA A 151 24.05 -2.04 -7.50
C ALA A 151 25.10 -0.90 -7.53
N LEU A 152 24.79 0.25 -6.93
CA LEU A 152 25.71 1.38 -6.76
C LEU A 152 26.63 1.24 -5.54
N GLY A 153 26.49 0.19 -4.74
CA GLY A 153 27.27 -0.02 -3.51
C GLY A 153 26.87 0.90 -2.36
N ALA A 154 25.67 1.48 -2.38
CA ALA A 154 25.17 2.30 -1.27
C ALA A 154 24.91 1.42 -0.04
N GLY A 155 25.56 1.75 1.08
CA GLY A 155 25.37 1.00 2.33
C GLY A 155 24.05 1.35 3.05
N THR A 156 23.55 2.57 2.85
CA THR A 156 22.38 3.11 3.55
C THR A 156 21.47 3.91 2.62
N TYR A 157 20.20 3.99 2.99
CA TYR A 157 19.20 4.84 2.36
C TYR A 157 18.46 5.66 3.42
N GLN A 158 17.66 6.61 2.95
CA GLN A 158 16.78 7.42 3.77
C GLN A 158 15.34 7.28 3.29
N ILE A 159 14.40 7.38 4.22
CA ILE A 159 12.97 7.44 3.89
C ILE A 159 12.57 8.89 3.73
N THR A 160 11.91 9.19 2.62
CA THR A 160 11.35 10.51 2.35
C THR A 160 9.84 10.39 2.22
N GLU A 161 9.16 11.46 2.61
CA GLU A 161 7.70 11.55 2.66
C GLU A 161 7.32 12.91 2.10
N VAL A 162 6.10 13.05 1.58
CA VAL A 162 5.64 14.29 0.93
C VAL A 162 5.49 15.46 1.94
N LEU A 163 5.25 15.14 3.22
CA LEU A 163 5.09 16.08 4.34
C LEU A 163 3.97 17.13 4.21
N ASP A 164 3.08 17.02 3.22
CA ASP A 164 1.89 17.86 3.06
C ASP A 164 0.81 17.65 4.15
N LEU A 165 -0.34 18.32 4.01
CA LEU A 165 -1.48 18.20 4.93
C LEU A 165 -2.09 16.79 4.99
N ALA A 166 -1.91 15.97 3.95
CA ALA A 166 -2.38 14.59 3.89
C ALA A 166 -1.37 13.58 4.48
N THR A 167 -0.19 14.03 4.89
CA THR A 167 0.83 13.15 5.48
C THR A 167 0.45 12.78 6.93
N CYS A 168 0.31 11.49 7.18
CA CYS A 168 -0.10 10.97 8.49
C CYS A 168 1.02 11.09 9.54
N ALA A 169 0.66 10.93 10.82
CA ALA A 169 1.62 11.01 11.93
C ALA A 169 2.74 9.96 11.82
N VAL A 170 2.44 8.72 11.40
CA VAL A 170 3.46 7.69 11.16
C VAL A 170 4.48 8.15 10.12
N CYS A 171 4.03 8.56 8.94
CA CYS A 171 4.90 9.02 7.86
C CYS A 171 5.79 10.18 8.31
N ARG A 172 5.25 11.18 9.02
CA ARG A 172 6.07 12.27 9.56
C ARG A 172 7.19 11.80 10.50
N ARG A 173 6.97 10.72 11.26
CA ARG A 173 7.99 10.13 12.15
C ARG A 173 8.99 9.23 11.43
N MET A 174 8.58 8.65 10.30
CA MET A 174 9.45 7.83 9.45
C MET A 174 10.29 8.67 8.48
N HIS A 175 9.83 9.88 8.15
CA HIS A 175 10.59 10.82 7.34
C HIS A 175 12.00 11.07 7.93
N GLY A 176 13.03 10.99 7.09
CA GLY A 176 14.41 11.22 7.47
C GLY A 176 15.10 10.04 8.17
N ARG A 177 14.37 8.98 8.54
CA ARG A 177 14.97 7.75 9.10
C ARG A 177 15.86 7.07 8.08
N LYS A 178 16.95 6.48 8.56
CA LYS A 178 17.99 5.87 7.72
C LYS A 178 18.16 4.40 8.06
N PHE A 179 18.35 3.59 7.03
CA PHE A 179 18.44 2.14 7.18
C PHE A 179 19.49 1.55 6.24
N ARG A 180 19.92 0.32 6.53
CA ARG A 180 20.85 -0.42 5.68
C ARG A 180 20.14 -1.00 4.47
N VAL A 181 20.75 -0.88 3.29
CA VAL A 181 20.16 -1.33 2.01
C VAL A 181 19.93 -2.84 1.99
N GLY A 182 20.96 -3.65 2.27
CA GLY A 182 20.89 -5.11 2.16
C GLY A 182 19.72 -5.76 2.91
N PRO A 183 19.56 -5.56 4.23
CA PRO A 183 18.42 -6.11 4.97
C PRO A 183 17.06 -5.66 4.44
N ALA A 184 16.95 -4.40 3.99
CA ALA A 184 15.69 -3.89 3.45
C ALA A 184 15.36 -4.49 2.07
N LEU A 185 16.38 -4.70 1.23
CA LEU A 185 16.25 -5.31 -0.08
C LEU A 185 15.78 -6.77 0.03
N LEU A 186 16.40 -7.56 0.92
CA LEU A 186 15.97 -8.93 1.18
C LEU A 186 14.53 -8.98 1.69
N SER A 187 14.20 -8.14 2.67
CA SER A 187 12.86 -8.14 3.24
C SER A 187 11.79 -7.70 2.23
N VAL A 188 12.07 -6.72 1.35
CA VAL A 188 11.09 -6.35 0.30
C VAL A 188 10.94 -7.47 -0.73
N GLN A 189 12.01 -8.18 -1.10
CA GLN A 189 11.93 -9.35 -1.97
C GLN A 189 11.08 -10.46 -1.36
N GLU A 190 11.26 -10.75 -0.07
CA GLU A 190 10.45 -11.74 0.66
C GLU A 190 8.97 -11.34 0.68
N THR A 191 8.64 -10.09 1.03
CA THR A 191 7.26 -9.57 1.00
C THR A 191 6.65 -9.69 -0.40
N LEU A 192 7.42 -9.32 -1.41
CA LEU A 192 7.01 -9.38 -2.81
C LEU A 192 6.73 -10.84 -3.22
N LEU A 193 7.59 -11.79 -2.88
CA LEU A 193 7.44 -13.21 -3.22
C LEU A 193 6.41 -13.97 -2.37
N THR A 194 5.78 -13.31 -1.39
CA THR A 194 4.79 -13.93 -0.51
C THR A 194 3.50 -14.23 -1.26
N GLN A 195 3.17 -15.52 -1.39
CA GLN A 195 1.92 -15.96 -2.05
C GLN A 195 0.72 -15.97 -1.10
N ASN A 196 0.99 -16.16 0.20
CA ASN A 196 -0.04 -16.24 1.22
C ASN A 196 -0.38 -14.83 1.76
N PRO A 197 -1.57 -14.28 1.49
CA PRO A 197 -1.94 -12.95 1.98
C PRO A 197 -1.86 -12.80 3.49
N GLN A 198 -2.12 -13.87 4.25
CA GLN A 198 -2.04 -13.82 5.71
C GLN A 198 -0.61 -13.60 6.21
N GLU A 199 0.40 -14.03 5.46
CA GLU A 199 1.81 -13.81 5.78
C GLU A 199 2.27 -12.38 5.46
N LEU A 200 1.57 -11.66 4.57
CA LEU A 200 1.88 -10.25 4.26
C LEU A 200 1.70 -9.33 5.47
N ALA A 201 0.68 -9.60 6.30
CA ALA A 201 0.43 -8.84 7.52
C ALA A 201 1.56 -8.99 8.55
N THR A 202 2.27 -10.13 8.51
CA THR A 202 3.40 -10.42 9.40
C THR A 202 4.71 -9.89 8.84
N SER A 203 4.94 -9.99 7.52
CA SER A 203 6.20 -9.56 6.89
C SER A 203 6.31 -8.05 6.72
N GLN A 204 5.19 -7.33 6.59
CA GLN A 204 5.13 -5.88 6.55
C GLN A 204 3.91 -5.36 7.32
N PRO A 205 3.96 -5.37 8.67
CA PRO A 205 2.85 -4.93 9.48
C PRO A 205 2.62 -3.42 9.34
N TRP A 206 1.37 -2.99 9.46
CA TRP A 206 1.06 -1.57 9.53
C TRP A 206 1.48 -1.01 10.88
N ALA A 207 2.04 0.21 10.86
CA ALA A 207 2.34 0.92 12.08
C ALA A 207 1.04 1.27 12.83
N ASN A 208 1.06 1.13 14.16
CA ASN A 208 -0.08 1.47 15.00
C ASN A 208 -0.29 2.99 15.01
N GLN A 209 -1.44 3.44 14.50
CA GLN A 209 -1.80 4.85 14.35
C GLN A 209 -2.35 5.49 15.64
N SER A 210 -2.50 4.73 16.73
CA SER A 210 -2.89 5.28 18.04
C SER A 210 -1.81 6.21 18.60
N ARG A 211 -2.19 7.13 19.50
CA ARG A 211 -1.24 8.05 20.14
C ARG A 211 -0.06 7.33 20.80
N GLN A 212 -0.33 6.21 21.47
CA GLN A 212 0.71 5.38 22.07
C GLN A 212 1.60 4.74 20.98
N GLY A 213 1.00 4.17 19.93
CA GLY A 213 1.74 3.59 18.81
C GLY A 213 2.68 4.58 18.12
N ILE A 214 2.25 5.83 17.92
CA ILE A 214 3.10 6.90 17.37
C ILE A 214 4.24 7.27 18.32
N SER A 215 3.96 7.32 19.63
CA SER A 215 4.97 7.57 20.66
C SER A 215 6.02 6.46 20.65
N ASP A 216 5.58 5.20 20.65
CA ASP A 216 6.46 4.02 20.61
C ASP A 216 7.32 4.03 19.35
N LEU A 217 6.71 4.24 18.17
CA LEU A 217 7.41 4.34 16.89
C LEU A 217 8.53 5.39 16.91
N SER A 218 8.29 6.53 17.56
CA SER A 218 9.26 7.61 17.65
C SER A 218 10.47 7.27 18.51
N ASN A 219 10.28 6.41 19.51
CA ASN A 219 11.30 6.00 20.46
C ASN A 219 12.04 4.72 20.03
N MET A 220 11.58 4.04 18.98
CA MET A 220 12.27 2.85 18.45
C MET A 220 13.60 3.24 17.79
N SER A 221 14.63 2.44 18.03
CA SER A 221 15.86 2.48 17.25
C SER A 221 15.64 1.95 15.84
N GLU A 222 16.55 2.25 14.93
CA GLU A 222 16.50 1.76 13.56
C GLU A 222 16.50 0.22 13.50
N ASP A 223 17.24 -0.45 14.38
CA ASP A 223 17.25 -1.91 14.47
C ASP A 223 15.89 -2.47 14.92
N GLN A 224 15.24 -1.82 15.89
CA GLN A 224 13.89 -2.21 16.33
C GLN A 224 12.84 -1.99 15.23
N LEU A 225 12.99 -0.93 14.43
CA LEU A 225 12.13 -0.68 13.27
C LEU A 225 12.35 -1.74 12.18
N VAL A 226 13.60 -2.17 11.94
CA VAL A 226 13.92 -3.27 11.01
C VAL A 226 13.31 -4.58 11.48
N GLU A 227 13.47 -4.93 12.76
CA GLU A 227 12.90 -6.15 13.36
C GLU A 227 11.37 -6.19 13.23
N LYS A 228 10.73 -5.02 13.27
CA LYS A 228 9.28 -4.87 13.07
C LYS A 228 8.85 -4.76 11.60
N GLY A 229 9.76 -4.82 10.63
CA GLY A 229 9.44 -4.65 9.22
C GLY A 229 9.00 -3.23 8.83
N LEU A 230 9.31 -2.23 9.66
CA LEU A 230 8.96 -0.82 9.47
C LEU A 230 10.09 0.01 8.85
N ASN A 231 11.12 -0.65 8.31
CA ASN A 231 12.25 0.03 7.69
C ASN A 231 11.96 0.58 6.29
N ARG A 232 10.82 0.26 5.67
CA ARG A 232 10.49 0.71 4.31
C ARG A 232 8.99 0.99 4.14
N PRO A 233 8.60 1.95 3.29
CA PRO A 233 7.20 2.14 2.92
C PRO A 233 6.68 0.93 2.11
N PRO A 234 5.35 0.71 2.08
CA PRO A 234 4.30 1.52 2.72
C PRO A 234 4.04 1.18 4.21
N TYR A 235 3.63 2.17 5.01
CA TYR A 235 3.23 1.97 6.43
C TYR A 235 1.72 1.91 6.67
N HIS A 236 0.94 2.29 5.66
CA HIS A 236 -0.52 2.35 5.66
C HIS A 236 -1.02 2.31 4.20
N PRO A 237 -2.33 2.07 3.96
CA PRO A 237 -2.89 1.85 2.61
C PRO A 237 -2.63 2.95 1.57
N ALA A 238 -2.40 4.19 1.99
CA ALA A 238 -2.21 5.37 1.14
C ALA A 238 -0.85 6.05 1.37
N CYS A 239 0.15 5.27 1.77
CA CYS A 239 1.50 5.79 2.03
C CYS A 239 2.12 6.27 0.71
N ARG A 240 2.68 7.49 0.74
CA ARG A 240 3.37 8.12 -0.41
C ARG A 240 4.88 8.23 -0.16
N GLY A 241 5.37 7.53 0.86
CA GLY A 241 6.77 7.48 1.20
C GLY A 241 7.57 6.74 0.14
N ILE A 242 8.79 7.20 -0.09
CA ILE A 242 9.73 6.59 -1.02
C ILE A 242 11.11 6.44 -0.37
N VAL A 243 11.90 5.53 -0.93
CA VAL A 243 13.29 5.28 -0.53
C VAL A 243 14.22 6.08 -1.42
N VAL A 244 15.11 6.87 -0.82
CA VAL A 244 16.03 7.78 -1.53
C VAL A 244 17.47 7.68 -0.96
N PRO A 245 18.49 8.19 -1.66
CA PRO A 245 19.83 8.33 -1.10
C PRO A 245 19.85 9.12 0.22
N VAL A 246 20.82 8.83 1.08
CA VAL A 246 20.97 9.61 2.32
C VAL A 246 21.32 11.06 2.00
N GLY A 247 20.59 12.00 2.60
CA GLY A 247 20.83 13.44 2.41
C GLY A 247 20.15 14.04 1.18
N THR A 248 19.46 13.25 0.35
CA THR A 248 18.59 13.82 -0.69
C THR A 248 17.22 14.12 -0.09
N VAL A 249 16.86 15.39 -0.04
CA VAL A 249 15.45 15.80 -0.01
C VAL A 249 15.08 16.03 -1.47
N PRO A 250 14.15 15.26 -2.07
CA PRO A 250 13.68 15.57 -3.41
C PRO A 250 13.30 17.05 -3.46
N ALA A 251 13.77 17.78 -4.48
CA ALA A 251 13.57 19.22 -4.58
C ALA A 251 12.06 19.54 -4.56
N GLY A 252 11.57 19.91 -3.37
CA GLY A 252 10.15 20.00 -3.05
C GLY A 252 9.98 20.27 -1.56
N GLN A 253 10.34 21.51 -1.16
CA GLN A 253 10.06 22.16 0.12
C GLN A 253 10.23 21.31 1.39
N MET A 254 11.36 21.52 2.10
CA MET A 254 11.34 21.33 3.55
C MET A 254 10.31 22.31 4.13
N ILE A 255 9.17 21.79 4.56
CA ILE A 255 8.29 22.53 5.47
C ILE A 255 8.97 22.49 6.83
N ASP A 256 9.32 23.66 7.38
CA ASP A 256 9.85 23.75 8.73
C ASP A 256 8.74 23.38 9.73
N PHE A 257 8.89 22.22 10.37
CA PHE A 257 7.95 21.72 11.38
C PHE A 257 8.31 22.16 12.81
N SER A 258 9.34 22.99 12.99
CA SER A 258 9.67 23.60 14.28
C SER A 258 8.45 24.25 14.98
N PRO A 259 7.48 24.86 14.26
CA PRO A 259 6.27 25.39 14.88
C PRO A 259 5.32 24.32 15.45
N LEU A 260 5.27 23.11 14.87
CA LEU A 260 4.45 22.01 15.41
C LEU A 260 5.06 21.41 16.68
N ALA A 261 6.38 21.50 16.86
CA ALA A 261 7.05 21.09 18.09
C ALA A 261 6.74 22.03 19.27
N SER A 262 6.41 23.31 19.00
CA SER A 262 5.97 24.29 20.00
C SER A 262 4.50 24.20 20.40
N GLY A 263 3.74 23.22 19.88
CA GLY A 263 2.32 23.05 20.22
C GLY A 263 1.38 24.06 19.55
N LEU A 264 1.87 24.82 18.57
CA LEU A 264 1.05 25.71 17.76
C LEU A 264 0.22 24.89 16.77
N THR A 265 -1.03 25.30 16.59
CA THR A 265 -1.87 24.81 15.49
C THR A 265 -1.30 25.28 14.14
N ALA A 266 -1.62 24.57 13.07
CA ALA A 266 -1.16 24.94 11.72
C ALA A 266 -1.57 26.38 11.32
N SER A 267 -2.71 26.87 11.81
CA SER A 267 -3.15 28.26 11.62
C SER A 267 -2.31 29.28 12.40
N GLU A 268 -1.86 28.93 13.61
CA GLU A 268 -1.01 29.81 14.41
C GLU A 268 0.42 29.87 13.86
N ALA A 269 0.93 28.74 13.35
CA ALA A 269 2.22 28.70 12.65
C ALA A 269 2.21 29.58 11.40
N ALA A 270 1.16 29.51 10.58
CA ALA A 270 1.00 30.34 9.39
C ALA A 270 0.87 31.83 9.71
N ALA A 271 0.21 32.19 10.82
CA ALA A 271 0.06 33.58 11.25
C ALA A 271 1.40 34.21 11.70
N VAL A 272 2.27 33.44 12.34
CA VAL A 272 3.62 33.87 12.73
C VAL A 272 4.48 34.13 11.49
N GLU A 273 4.44 33.22 10.51
CA GLU A 273 5.20 33.35 9.27
C GLU A 273 4.76 34.57 8.44
N ILE A 274 3.44 34.85 8.39
CA ILE A 274 2.91 36.07 7.76
C ILE A 274 3.33 37.33 8.52
N ALA A 275 3.35 37.31 9.85
CA ALA A 275 3.78 38.44 10.67
C ALA A 275 5.26 38.76 10.47
N GLU A 276 6.14 37.74 10.42
CA GLU A 276 7.57 37.91 10.17
C GLU A 276 7.88 38.36 8.74
N ALA A 277 7.11 37.90 7.75
CA ALA A 277 7.28 38.33 6.36
C ALA A 277 6.79 39.77 6.09
N THR A 278 6.03 40.36 7.01
CA THR A 278 5.46 41.71 6.89
C THR A 278 6.10 42.75 7.81
N SER A 279 7.09 42.34 8.61
CA SER A 279 7.92 43.18 9.48
C SER A 279 9.31 43.41 8.90
#